data_AF-A0A375GGK1-F1
#
_entry.id   AF-A0A375GGK1-F1
#
_cell.length_a   1.000
_cell.length_b   1.000
_cell.length_c   1.000
_cell.angle_alpha   90.00
_cell.angle_beta   90.00
_cell.angle_gamma   90.00
#
_symmetry.space_group_name_H-M   'P 1'
#
loop_
_entity.id
_entity.type
_entity.pdbx_description
1 polymer ?
#
loop_
_entity_poly.entity_id
_entity_poly.type
_entity_poly.pdbx_seq_one_letter_code
_entity_poly.pdbx_strand_id
1 'polypeptide(L)' 'MGTAKHAANTTPRRPDATHAPAQAERLAASGLEKPATVLVDRWGVPHIYAGTLYDVF' A
#
# COMPACT_ATOMS: atom_id res chain seq x y z
N MET A 1 4.87 -37.42 -6.70
CA MET A 1 6.27 -36.98 -6.84
C MET A 1 6.35 -35.93 -7.94
N GLY A 2 7.01 -34.80 -7.71
CA GLY A 2 7.33 -33.80 -8.74
C GLY A 2 6.60 -32.46 -8.60
N THR A 3 7.09 -31.62 -7.72
CA THR A 3 6.69 -30.22 -7.48
C THR A 3 7.33 -29.25 -8.49
N ALA A 4 6.58 -28.17 -8.74
CA ALA A 4 7.01 -26.80 -9.08
C ALA A 4 7.48 -26.46 -10.50
N LYS A 5 6.84 -25.42 -11.06
CA LYS A 5 7.59 -24.22 -11.47
C LYS A 5 6.68 -22.99 -11.40
N HIS A 6 7.14 -21.99 -10.65
CA HIS A 6 6.48 -20.70 -10.45
C HIS A 6 6.19 -20.03 -11.80
N ALA A 7 4.92 -19.78 -12.10
CA ALA A 7 4.54 -18.89 -13.17
C ALA A 7 5.00 -17.47 -12.80
N ALA A 8 5.92 -16.93 -13.59
CA ALA A 8 6.43 -15.59 -13.43
C ALA A 8 5.28 -14.58 -13.56
N ASN A 9 5.07 -13.78 -12.52
CA ASN A 9 4.17 -12.63 -12.57
C ASN A 9 4.80 -11.54 -13.43
N THR A 10 4.70 -11.69 -14.75
CA THR A 10 5.13 -10.70 -15.73
C THR A 10 4.01 -9.68 -15.94
N THR A 11 3.77 -8.83 -14.96
CA THR A 11 3.01 -7.60 -15.18
C THR A 11 3.97 -6.57 -15.76
N PRO A 12 3.73 -6.01 -16.96
CA PRO A 12 4.64 -5.01 -17.51
C PRO A 12 4.57 -3.75 -16.64
N ARG A 13 5.70 -3.37 -16.04
CA ARG A 13 5.86 -2.06 -15.41
C ARG A 13 5.69 -1.01 -16.49
N ARG A 14 4.56 -0.30 -16.50
CA ARG A 14 4.33 0.83 -17.40
C ARG A 14 5.49 1.84 -17.20
N PRO A 15 6.28 2.15 -18.23
CA PRO A 15 7.24 3.23 -18.14
C PRO A 15 6.45 4.54 -18.05
N ASP A 16 6.79 5.35 -17.06
CA ASP A 16 6.31 6.72 -16.86
C ASP A 16 4.81 6.86 -16.54
N ALA A 17 4.39 6.29 -15.40
CA ALA A 17 3.26 6.89 -14.70
C ALA A 17 3.73 8.20 -14.07
N THR A 18 3.46 9.33 -14.74
CA THR A 18 3.35 10.62 -14.06
C THR A 18 2.52 10.37 -12.80
N HIS A 19 3.07 10.60 -11.60
CA HIS A 19 2.30 10.52 -10.36
C HIS A 19 1.19 11.56 -10.44
N ALA A 20 0.04 11.18 -10.98
CA ALA A 20 -1.18 11.94 -10.85
C ALA A 20 -1.40 12.16 -9.34
N PRO A 21 -1.90 13.32 -8.91
CA PRO A 21 -2.16 13.56 -7.50
C PRO A 21 -2.99 12.40 -6.97
N ALA A 22 -2.47 11.73 -5.95
CA ALA A 22 -3.15 10.58 -5.36
C ALA A 22 -4.51 11.08 -4.86
N GLN A 23 -5.57 10.50 -5.42
CA GLN A 23 -6.91 10.75 -4.91
C GLN A 23 -7.00 10.14 -3.52
N ALA A 24 -7.67 10.81 -2.59
CA ALA A 24 -7.85 10.28 -1.25
C ALA A 24 -8.66 8.98 -1.33
N GLU A 25 -8.00 7.86 -1.06
CA GLU A 25 -8.61 6.54 -1.04
C GLU A 25 -8.98 6.16 0.39
N ARG A 26 -10.16 5.59 0.58
CA ARG A 26 -10.58 5.03 1.86
C ARG A 26 -10.71 3.53 1.73
N LEU A 27 -9.88 2.83 2.49
CA LEU A 27 -9.87 1.37 2.56
C LEU A 27 -10.41 0.91 3.92
N ALA A 28 -11.16 -0.19 3.92
CA ALA A 28 -11.57 -0.84 5.16
C ALA A 28 -10.51 -1.89 5.54
N ALA A 29 -9.95 -1.76 6.74
CA ALA A 29 -9.03 -2.74 7.31
C ALA A 29 -9.65 -3.32 8.59
N SER A 30 -9.88 -4.62 8.60
CA SER A 30 -10.35 -5.33 9.80
C SER A 30 -9.27 -5.32 10.87
N GLY A 31 -9.68 -5.15 12.13
CA GLY A 31 -8.76 -5.18 13.28
C GLY A 31 -8.21 -3.82 13.69
N LEU A 32 -8.40 -2.77 12.89
CA LEU A 32 -8.16 -1.40 13.36
C LEU A 32 -9.12 -1.07 14.50
N GLU A 33 -8.56 -0.63 15.62
CA GLU A 33 -9.33 -0.08 16.74
C GLU A 33 -9.86 1.31 16.39
N LYS A 34 -9.08 2.09 15.64
CA LYS A 34 -9.43 3.44 15.16
C LYS A 34 -9.00 3.64 13.70
N PRO A 35 -9.65 4.57 12.96
CA PRO A 35 -9.18 4.93 11.63
C PRO A 35 -7.73 5.41 11.65
N ALA A 36 -6.95 4.98 10.65
CA ALA A 36 -5.59 5.45 10.40
C ALA A 36 -5.52 6.20 9.06
N THR A 37 -4.59 7.14 8.96
CA THR A 37 -4.33 7.92 7.74
C THR A 37 -2.91 7.69 7.28
N VAL A 38 -2.75 7.39 5.99
CA VAL A 38 -1.45 7.28 5.33
C VAL A 38 -1.26 8.47 4.40
N LEU A 39 -0.20 9.22 4.60
CA LEU A 39 0.22 10.29 3.71
C LEU A 39 1.54 9.92 3.05
N VAL A 40 1.60 10.05 1.73
CA VAL A 40 2.83 9.82 0.97
C VAL A 40 3.40 11.18 0.59
N ASP A 41 4.64 11.44 0.99
CA ASP A 41 5.30 12.68 0.64
C ASP A 41 5.82 12.70 -0.81
N ARG A 42 6.47 13.80 -1.22
CA ARG A 42 6.98 13.96 -2.58
C ARG A 42 8.10 12.98 -2.96
N TRP A 43 8.74 12.33 -1.98
CA TRP A 43 9.78 11.33 -2.22
C TRP A 43 9.23 9.90 -2.19
N GLY A 44 7.92 9.74 -1.96
CA GLY A 44 7.28 8.44 -1.87
C GLY A 44 7.35 7.81 -0.47
N VAL A 45 7.79 8.54 0.56
CA VAL A 45 7.92 7.99 1.92
C VAL A 45 6.54 8.06 2.61
N PRO A 46 6.02 6.94 3.14
CA PRO A 46 4.76 6.93 3.85
C PRO A 46 4.92 7.41 5.29
N HIS A 47 4.06 8.34 5.68
CA HIS A 47 3.86 8.80 7.06
C HIS A 47 2.49 8.28 7.53
N ILE A 48 2.50 7.48 8.59
CA ILE A 48 1.30 6.80 9.11
C ILE A 48 0.89 7.47 10.42
N TYR A 49 -0.37 7.90 10.50
CA TYR A 49 -0.96 8.47 11.70
C TYR A 49 -2.09 7.56 12.18
N ALA A 50 -1.97 7.08 13.41
CA ALA A 50 -2.90 6.16 14.01
C ALA A 50 -3.28 6.59 15.44
N GLY A 51 -4.47 6.20 15.89
CA GLY A 51 -4.98 6.59 17.20
C GLY A 51 -4.57 5.68 18.36
N THR A 52 -3.87 4.58 18.06
CA THR A 52 -3.25 3.66 19.02
C THR A 52 -1.90 3.18 18.46
N LEU A 53 -1.06 2.61 19.32
CA LEU A 53 0.21 2.02 18.90
C LEU A 53 0.00 0.77 18.02
N TYR A 54 -1.05 0.00 18.26
CA TYR A 54 -1.29 -1.23 17.49
C TYR A 54 -1.79 -0.93 16.08
N ASP A 55 -2.60 0.12 15.91
CA ASP A 55 -3.14 0.53 14.60
C ASP A 55 -2.07 1.02 13.60
N VAL A 56 -0.82 1.24 14.03
CA VAL A 56 0.28 1.66 13.13
C VAL A 56 1.02 0.47 12.49
N PHE A 57 0.76 -0.76 12.97
CA PHE A 57 1.38 -2.00 12.51
C PHE A 57 0.36 -2.94 11.87
#